data_AF-A0A501WNL1-F1
#
_entry.id   AF-A0A501WNL1-F1
#
_cell.length_a   1.000
_cell.length_b   1.000
_cell.length_c   1.000
_cell.angle_alpha   90.00
_cell.angle_beta   90.00
_cell.angle_gamma   90.00
#
_symmetry.space_group_name_H-M   'P 1'
#
loop_
_entity.id
_entity.type
_entity.pdbx_description
1 polymer ?
#
loop_
_entity_poly.entity_id
_entity_poly.type
_entity_poly.pdbx_seq_one_letter_code
_entity_poly.pdbx_strand_id
1 'polypeptide(L)' 'MTTASRRATNLSLDPGLIAEARDLGVNVSRAAEAGLRAAVRAARAEAWRRENAGAIASANTWVEANGLPLERSRRF' A
#
# COMPACT_ATOMS: atom_id res chain seq x y z
N MET A 1 10.08 20.12 9.79
CA MET A 1 9.32 18.88 9.55
C MET A 1 8.04 18.97 10.37
N THR A 2 6.89 19.10 9.72
CA THR A 2 5.60 19.26 10.42
C THR A 2 5.16 17.90 10.98
N THR A 3 5.30 17.72 12.29
CA THR A 3 4.70 16.59 13.00
C THR A 3 3.19 16.73 12.91
N ALA A 4 2.56 16.00 11.99
CA ALA A 4 1.11 15.97 11.88
C ALA A 4 0.52 15.54 13.23
N SER A 5 -0.30 16.40 13.83
CA SER A 5 -1.01 16.12 15.06
C SER A 5 -1.90 14.88 14.85
N ARG A 6 -1.67 13.82 15.65
CA ARG A 6 -2.52 12.63 15.64
C ARG A 6 -3.89 13.02 16.18
N ARG A 7 -4.92 12.92 15.35
CA ARG A 7 -6.31 13.11 15.76
C ARG A 7 -6.86 11.80 16.32
N ALA A 8 -7.33 11.82 17.56
CA ALA A 8 -8.09 10.70 18.12
C ALA A 8 -9.35 10.48 17.27
N THR A 9 -9.53 9.25 16.80
CA THR A 9 -10.68 8.85 15.98
C THR A 9 -11.39 7.72 16.72
N ASN A 10 -12.71 7.83 16.88
CA ASN A 10 -13.48 6.76 17.53
C ASN A 10 -13.68 5.62 16.53
N LEU A 11 -13.26 4.42 16.91
CA LEU A 11 -13.30 3.22 16.06
C LEU A 11 -14.09 2.13 16.79
N SER A 12 -15.03 1.51 16.10
CA SER A 12 -15.71 0.31 16.58
C SER A 12 -14.88 -0.91 16.23
N LEU A 13 -14.34 -1.58 17.25
CA LEU A 13 -13.59 -2.82 17.12
C LEU A 13 -14.21 -3.88 18.04
N ASP A 14 -13.91 -5.15 17.73
CA ASP A 14 -14.35 -6.25 18.56
C ASP A 14 -13.83 -6.10 20.01
N PRO A 15 -14.72 -6.12 21.02
CA PRO A 15 -14.32 -5.90 22.41
C PRO A 15 -13.47 -7.05 22.97
N GLY A 16 -13.67 -8.29 22.50
CA GLY A 16 -12.84 -9.44 22.86
C GLY A 16 -11.42 -9.29 22.33
N LEU A 17 -11.28 -8.82 21.09
CA LEU A 17 -9.96 -8.54 20.51
C LEU A 17 -9.23 -7.40 21.25
N ILE A 18 -9.96 -6.36 21.71
CA ILE A 18 -9.36 -5.31 22.54
C ILE A 18 -8.89 -5.87 23.89
N ALA A 19 -9.69 -6.73 24.52
CA ALA A 19 -9.32 -7.35 25.79
C ALA A 19 -8.06 -8.22 25.62
N GLU A 20 -8.04 -9.10 24.62
CA GLU A 20 -6.88 -9.93 24.30
C GLU A 20 -5.65 -9.08 23.99
N ALA A 21 -5.79 -8.03 23.18
CA ALA A 21 -4.69 -7.12 22.89
C ALA A 21 -4.14 -6.44 24.15
N ARG A 22 -4.99 -6.07 25.10
CA ARG A 22 -4.56 -5.50 26.39
C ARG A 22 -3.82 -6.52 27.23
N ASP A 23 -4.34 -7.75 27.34
CA ASP A 23 -3.74 -8.83 28.11
C ASP A 23 -2.35 -9.21 27.55
N LEU A 24 -2.19 -9.14 26.23
CA LEU A 24 -0.92 -9.39 25.53
C LEU A 24 0.01 -8.15 25.45
N GLY A 25 -0.38 -7.00 26.02
CA GLY A 25 0.42 -5.77 25.98
C GLY A 25 0.54 -5.14 24.58
N VAL A 26 -0.36 -5.47 23.66
CA VAL A 26 -0.39 -4.93 22.31
C VAL A 26 -0.96 -3.51 22.30
N ASN A 27 -0.22 -2.58 21.69
CA ASN A 27 -0.69 -1.21 21.52
C ASN A 27 -1.71 -1.13 20.37
N VAL A 28 -2.99 -1.18 20.71
CA VAL A 28 -4.13 -1.17 19.75
C VAL A 28 -4.05 0.01 18.78
N SER A 29 -3.74 1.22 19.26
CA SER A 29 -3.65 2.41 18.40
C SER A 29 -2.54 2.27 17.34
N ARG A 30 -1.37 1.76 17.74
CA ARG A 30 -0.25 1.53 16.81
C ARG A 30 -0.57 0.42 15.81
N ALA A 31 -1.20 -0.66 16.26
CA ALA A 31 -1.62 -1.75 15.39
C ALA A 31 -2.67 -1.29 14.36
N ALA A 32 -3.68 -0.53 14.81
CA ALA A 32 -4.71 0.05 13.95
C ALA A 32 -4.12 1.00 12.91
N GLU A 33 -3.18 1.87 13.31
CA GLU A 33 -2.50 2.78 12.38
C GLU A 33 -1.67 2.02 11.32
N ALA A 34 -0.98 0.96 11.73
CA ALA A 34 -0.21 0.12 10.80
C ALA A 34 -1.13 -0.58 9.79
N GLY A 35 -2.25 -1.16 10.25
CA GLY A 35 -3.26 -1.79 9.40
C GLY A 35 -3.89 -0.78 8.43
N LEU A 36 -4.29 0.39 8.92
CA LEU A 36 -4.85 1.45 8.07
C LEU A 36 -3.86 1.91 7.00
N ARG A 37 -2.59 2.12 7.37
CA ARG A 37 -1.54 2.49 6.41
C ARG A 37 -1.34 1.42 5.34
N ALA A 38 -1.38 0.13 5.71
CA ALA A 38 -1.29 -0.97 4.75
C ALA A 38 -2.49 -0.97 3.78
N ALA A 39 -3.71 -0.86 4.30
CA ALA A 39 -4.94 -0.82 3.50
C ALA A 39 -4.95 0.37 2.52
N VAL A 40 -4.58 1.57 2.99
CA VAL A 40 -4.51 2.77 2.13
C VAL A 40 -3.46 2.60 1.02
N ARG A 41 -2.28 2.04 1.33
CA ARG A 41 -1.27 1.78 0.31
C ARG A 41 -1.76 0.79 -0.75
N ALA A 42 -2.42 -0.29 -0.33
CA ALA A 42 -3.01 -1.26 -1.25
C ALA A 42 -4.06 -0.61 -2.16
N ALA A 43 -5.00 0.14 -1.57
CA ALA A 43 -6.04 0.84 -2.33
C ALA A 43 -5.46 1.85 -3.34
N ARG A 44 -4.41 2.60 -2.96
CA ARG A 44 -3.70 3.50 -3.87
C ARG A 44 -3.00 2.76 -5.00
N ALA A 45 -2.35 1.64 -4.71
CA ALA A 45 -1.70 0.82 -5.72
C ALA A 45 -2.70 0.24 -6.73
N GLU A 46 -3.87 -0.18 -6.27
CA GLU A 46 -4.97 -0.61 -7.14
C GLU A 46 -5.52 0.53 -7.99
N ALA A 47 -5.71 1.72 -7.40
CA ALA A 47 -6.14 2.91 -8.13
C ALA A 47 -5.16 3.29 -9.23
N TRP A 48 -3.88 3.36 -8.88
CA TRP A 48 -2.81 3.65 -9.83
C TRP A 48 -2.75 2.61 -10.95
N ARG A 49 -2.86 1.32 -10.64
CA ARG A 49 -2.89 0.26 -11.66
C ARG A 49 -4.05 0.42 -12.63
N ARG A 50 -5.26 0.74 -12.13
CA ARG A 50 -6.42 1.00 -12.99
C ARG A 50 -6.22 2.22 -13.88
N GLU A 51 -5.71 3.32 -13.31
CA GLU A 51 -5.45 4.56 -14.05
C GLU A 51 -4.36 4.39 -15.12
N ASN A 52 -3.34 3.56 -14.84
CA ASN A 52 -2.19 3.38 -15.73
C ASN A 52 -2.31 2.13 -16.61
N ALA A 53 -3.40 1.38 -16.53
CA ALA A 53 -3.59 0.14 -17.28
C ALA A 53 -3.39 0.32 -18.79
N GLY A 54 -3.92 1.41 -19.36
CA GLY A 54 -3.73 1.73 -20.78
C GLY A 54 -2.29 2.06 -21.16
N ALA A 55 -1.58 2.82 -20.31
CA ALA A 55 -0.17 3.13 -20.53
C ALA A 55 0.72 1.89 -20.43
N ILE A 56 0.45 1.03 -19.44
CA ILE A 56 1.13 -0.25 -19.27
C ILE A 56 0.88 -1.16 -20.48
N ALA A 57 -0.37 -1.28 -20.93
CA ALA A 57 -0.71 -2.10 -22.09
C ALA A 57 -0.02 -1.59 -23.37
N SER A 58 -0.02 -0.27 -23.60
CA SER A 58 0.67 0.36 -24.73
C SER A 58 2.18 0.09 -24.69
N ALA A 59 2.81 0.27 -23.53
CA ALA A 59 4.23 0.00 -23.33
C ALA A 59 4.55 -1.49 -23.57
N ASN A 60 3.73 -2.41 -23.05
CA ASN A 60 3.90 -3.84 -23.26
C ASN A 60 3.80 -4.19 -24.75
N THR A 61 2.78 -3.71 -25.46
CA THR A 61 2.64 -3.93 -26.91
C THR A 61 3.85 -3.42 -27.68
N TRP A 62 4.38 -2.26 -27.30
CA TRP A 62 5.59 -1.72 -27.93
C TRP A 62 6.81 -2.61 -27.69
N VAL A 63 7.00 -3.11 -26.46
CA VAL A 63 8.11 -4.02 -26.12
C VAL A 63 7.98 -5.36 -26.87
N GLU A 64 6.78 -5.93 -26.95
CA GLU A 64 6.55 -7.17 -27.73
C GLU A 64 6.89 -6.98 -29.22
N ALA A 65 6.57 -5.80 -29.77
CA ALA A 65 6.86 -5.50 -31.18
C ALA A 65 8.33 -5.14 -31.46
N ASN A 66 9.03 -4.52 -30.51
CA ASN A 66 10.36 -3.91 -30.74
C ASN A 66 11.50 -4.55 -29.93
N GLY A 67 11.18 -5.51 -29.05
CA GLY A 67 12.10 -6.06 -28.07
C GLY A 67 12.31 -5.13 -26.87
N LEU A 68 13.15 -5.57 -25.93
CA LEU A 68 13.41 -4.80 -24.71
C LEU A 68 14.27 -3.57 -25.03
N PRO A 69 13.84 -2.36 -24.63
CA PRO A 69 14.70 -1.19 -24.70
C PRO A 69 16.01 -1.48 -23.97
N LEU A 70 17.13 -1.19 -24.62
CA LEU A 70 18.47 -1.31 -24.05
C LEU A 70 18.94 -2.75 -23.76
N GLU A 71 18.29 -3.78 -24.30
CA GLU A 71 18.74 -5.18 -24.19
C GLU A 71 20.22 -5.34 -24.58
N ARG A 72 20.64 -4.66 -25.64
CA ARG A 72 22.02 -4.68 -26.16
C ARG A 72 23.07 -4.05 -25.25
N SER A 73 22.66 -3.33 -24.20
CA SER A 73 23.54 -2.61 -23.28
C SER A 73 23.52 -3.17 -21.86
N ARG A 74 22.81 -4.29 -21.62
CA ARG A 74 22.73 -4.94 -20.31
C ARG A 74 24.09 -5.55 -19.94
N ARG A 75 24.79 -4.96 -18.97
CA ARG A 75 26.00 -5.53 -18.36
C ARG A 75 25.60 -6.46 -17.20
N PHE A 76 26.23 -7.63 -17.13
CA PHE A 76 26.08 -8.63 -16.06
C PHE A 76 27.16 -8.47 -15.00
#